data_AF-A0A229THN7-F1
#
_entry.id   AF-A0A229THN7-F1
#
_cell.length_a   1.000
_cell.length_b   1.000
_cell.length_c   1.000
_cell.angle_alpha   90.00
_cell.angle_beta   90.00
_cell.angle_gamma   90.00
#
_symmetry.space_group_name_H-M   'P 1'
#
loop_
_entity.id
_entity.type
_entity.pdbx_description
1 polymer ?
#
loop_
_entity_poly.entity_id
_entity_poly.type
_entity_poly.pdbx_seq_one_letter_code
_entity_poly.pdbx_strand_id
1 'polypeptide(L)' 'MVSRRVFRRLRCPGCGRTRREMRVFGTPRHDESGNVKPRRQVRRELDAQADAWRPEPRCDRCR' A
#
# COMPACT_ATOMS: atom_id res chain seq x y z
N MET A 1 7.56 -2.90 15.00
CA MET A 1 6.81 -2.33 13.85
C MET A 1 6.01 -3.45 13.19
N VAL A 2 4.78 -3.20 12.75
CA VAL A 2 3.98 -4.19 11.99
C VAL A 2 3.87 -3.72 10.55
N SER A 3 4.06 -4.62 9.59
CA SER A 3 4.05 -4.28 8.17
C SER A 3 3.19 -5.22 7.34
N ARG A 4 2.78 -4.73 6.17
CA ARG A 4 2.05 -5.49 5.15
C ARG A 4 2.56 -5.14 3.76
N ARG A 5 2.80 -6.17 2.95
CA ARG A 5 3.13 -6.02 1.53
C ARG A 5 1.84 -6.06 0.71
N VAL A 6 1.69 -5.12 -0.21
CA VAL A 6 0.55 -5.05 -1.12
C VAL A 6 1.07 -4.99 -2.54
N PHE A 7 0.38 -5.70 -3.43
CA PHE A 7 0.68 -5.72 -4.85
C PHE A 7 -0.50 -5.17 -5.62
N ARG A 8 -0.25 -4.30 -6.60
CA ARG A 8 -1.27 -3.85 -7.54
C ARG A 8 -0.82 -4.16 -8.96
N ARG A 9 -1.72 -4.75 -9.73
CA ARG A 9 -1.53 -4.96 -11.17
C ARG A 9 -2.16 -3.79 -11.90
N LEU A 10 -1.41 -3.15 -12.78
CA LEU A 10 -1.82 -1.98 -13.54
C LEU A 10 -1.67 -2.31 -15.01
N ARG A 11 -2.63 -1.86 -15.81
CA ARG A 11 -2.56 -1.91 -17.26
C ARG A 11 -2.40 -0.48 -17.76
N CYS A 12 -1.34 -0.23 -18.51
CA CYS A 12 -1.10 1.08 -19.09
C CYS A 12 -2.21 1.41 -20.11
N PRO A 13 -2.93 2.54 -19.96
CA PRO A 13 -3.98 2.91 -20.89
C PRO A 13 -3.43 3.27 -22.28
N GLY A 14 -2.19 3.76 -22.38
CA GLY A 14 -1.58 4.13 -23.67
C GLY A 14 -1.13 2.93 -24.53
N CYS A 15 -0.34 2.01 -23.98
CA CYS A 15 0.25 0.90 -24.74
C CYS A 15 -0.29 -0.49 -24.36
N GLY A 16 -1.24 -0.58 -23.43
CA GLY A 16 -1.84 -1.85 -22.99
C GLY A 16 -0.92 -2.77 -22.18
N ARG A 17 0.35 -2.42 -21.98
CA ARG A 17 1.30 -3.20 -21.17
C ARG A 17 0.83 -3.35 -19.73
N THR A 18 1.03 -4.53 -19.16
CA THR A 18 0.71 -4.82 -17.76
C THR A 18 1.98 -4.73 -16.91
N ARG A 19 1.90 -4.02 -15.78
CA ARG A 19 2.94 -4.02 -14.74
C ARG A 19 2.37 -4.43 -13.40
N ARG A 20 3.25 -4.91 -12.52
CA ARG A 20 2.93 -5.21 -11.13
C ARG A 20 3.79 -4.32 -10.25
N GLU A 21 3.16 -3.50 -9.43
CA GLU A 21 3.84 -2.69 -8.43
C GLU A 21 3.66 -3.29 -7.05
N MET A 22 4.70 -3.18 -6.23
CA MET A 22 4.71 -3.63 -4.84
C MET A 22 5.02 -2.45 -3.93
N ARG A 23 4.26 -2.33 -2.84
CA ARG A 23 4.54 -1.37 -1.78
C ARG A 23 4.39 -2.04 -0.42
N VAL A 24 5.22 -1.60 0.52
CA VAL A 24 5.16 -2.03 1.92
C VAL A 24 4.55 -0.91 2.73
N PHE A 25 3.50 -1.22 3.48
CA PHE A 25 2.87 -0.34 4.45
C PHE A 25 3.28 -0.75 5.85
N GLY A 26 3.46 0.24 6.72
CA GLY A 26 3.96 0.04 8.06
C GLY A 26 3.20 0.87 9.06
N THR A 27 3.04 0.33 10.25
CA THR A 27 2.53 1.08 11.39
C THR A 27 3.26 0.67 12.67
N PRO A 28 3.48 1.59 13.63
CA PRO A 28 3.97 1.24 14.96
C PRO A 28 3.11 0.15 15.61
N ARG A 29 3.72 -0.68 16.49
CA ARG A 29 2.98 -1.68 17.27
C ARG A 29 2.27 -1.04 18.46
N HIS A 30 2.88 0.00 19.01
CA HIS A 30 2.39 0.77 20.16
C HIS A 30 1.74 2.07 19.69
N ASP A 31 0.81 2.58 20.48
CA ASP A 31 0.27 3.93 20.32
C ASP A 31 1.19 4.99 20.96
N GLU A 32 0.75 6.25 20.93
CA GLU A 32 1.49 7.40 21.45
C GLU A 32 1.71 7.34 22.97
N SER A 33 0.84 6.62 23.68
CA SER A 33 0.97 6.38 25.13
C SER A 33 1.83 5.15 25.46
N GLY A 34 2.35 4.45 24.44
CA GLY A 34 3.17 3.25 24.60
C GLY A 34 2.38 1.95 24.74
N ASN A 35 1.04 1.97 24.65
CA ASN A 35 0.22 0.78 24.78
C ASN A 35 0.20 -0.04 23.48
N VAL A 36 0.11 -1.36 23.62
CA VAL A 36 0.04 -2.28 22.48
C VAL A 36 -1.30 -2.11 21.76
N LYS A 37 -1.27 -1.68 20.49
CA LYS A 37 -2.50 -1.48 19.70
C LYS A 37 -3.31 -2.79 19.53
N PRO A 38 -4.64 -2.75 19.50
CA PRO A 38 -5.44 -3.91 19.11
C PRO A 38 -5.12 -4.37 17.68
N ARG A 39 -5.17 -5.68 17.41
CA ARG A 39 -4.90 -6.23 16.06
C ARG A 39 -5.83 -5.64 14.99
N ARG A 40 -7.10 -5.39 15.35
CA ARG A 40 -8.09 -4.75 14.46
C ARG A 40 -7.67 -3.33 14.07
N GLN A 41 -7.14 -2.56 15.00
CA GLN A 41 -6.65 -1.19 14.73
C GLN A 41 -5.45 -1.21 13.78
N VAL A 42 -4.44 -2.04 14.08
CA VAL A 42 -3.26 -2.21 13.20
C VAL A 42 -3.68 -2.59 11.78
N ARG A 43 -4.63 -3.52 11.65
CA ARG A 43 -5.15 -3.93 10.34
C ARG A 43 -5.83 -2.78 9.61
N ARG A 44 -6.72 -2.04 10.28
CA ARG A 44 -7.45 -0.90 9.71
C ARG A 44 -6.50 0.19 9.21
N GLU A 45 -5.45 0.50 9.97
CA GLU A 45 -4.44 1.49 9.54
C GLU A 45 -3.68 1.02 8.29
N LEU A 46 -3.25 -0.23 8.24
CA LEU A 46 -2.55 -0.79 7.08
C LEU A 46 -3.47 -0.87 5.84
N ASP A 47 -4.75 -1.22 6.04
CA ASP A 47 -5.76 -1.21 4.98
C ASP A 47 -5.97 0.21 4.44
N ALA A 48 -6.15 1.20 5.32
CA ALA A 48 -6.33 2.60 4.90
C ALA A 48 -5.14 3.13 4.09
N GLN A 49 -3.90 2.82 4.49
CA GLN A 49 -2.70 3.18 3.72
C GLN A 49 -2.67 2.49 2.35
N ALA A 50 -3.05 1.21 2.29
CA ALA A 50 -3.09 0.44 1.05
C ALA A 50 -4.18 0.90 0.08
N ASP A 51 -5.32 1.34 0.60
CA ASP A 51 -6.44 1.87 -0.19
C ASP A 51 -6.12 3.25 -0.77
N ALA A 52 -5.47 4.10 0.03
CA ALA A 52 -5.00 5.42 -0.39
C ALA A 52 -3.90 5.36 -1.46
N TRP A 53 -3.13 4.26 -1.51
CA TRP A 53 -2.08 4.11 -2.51
C TRP A 53 -2.67 3.93 -3.91
N ARG A 54 -2.53 4.97 -4.75
CA ARG A 54 -2.87 4.96 -6.18
C ARG A 54 -1.58 5.06 -6.99
N PRO A 55 -1.03 3.94 -7.49
CA PRO A 55 0.14 3.97 -8.35
C PRO A 55 -0.20 4.56 -9.72
N GLU A 56 0.82 5.13 -10.38
CA GLU A 56 0.67 5.80 -11.68
C GLU A 56 0.05 4.82 -12.71
N PRO A 57 -1.02 5.17 -13.43
CA PRO A 57 -1.58 4.29 -14.45
C PRO A 57 -0.69 4.13 -15.68
N ARG A 58 0.13 5.14 -16.05
CA ARG A 58 1.00 5.09 -17.23
C ARG A 58 2.33 4.43 -16.94
N CYS A 59 2.81 3.61 -17.88
CA CYS A 59 4.18 3.08 -17.79
C CYS A 59 5.20 4.17 -18.12
N ASP A 60 6.47 3.96 -17.73
CA ASP A 60 7.53 4.97 -17.89
C ASP A 60 7.76 5.39 -19.35
N ARG A 61 7.37 4.54 -20.30
CA ARG A 61 7.44 4.83 -21.75
C ARG A 61 6.29 5.72 -22.25
N CYS A 62 5.15 5.72 -21.56
CA CYS A 62 3.95 6.48 -21.94
C CYS A 62 3.70 7.68 -21.01
N ARG A 63 4.60 7.92 -20.05
CA ARG A 63 4.53 9.05 -19.14
C ARG A 63 4.87 10.35 -19.86
#